data_AF-A0A560PRX1-F1
#
_entry.id   AF-A0A560PRX1-F1
#
_cell.length_a   1.000
_cell.length_b   1.000
_cell.length_c   1.000
_cell.angle_alpha   90.00
_cell.angle_beta   90.00
_cell.angle_gamma   90.00
#
_symmetry.space_group_name_H-M   'P 1'
#
loop_
_entity.id
_entity.type
_entity.pdbx_description
1 polymer ?
#
loop_
_entity_poly.entity_id
_entity_poly.type
_entity_poly.pdbx_seq_one_letter_code
_entity_poly.pdbx_strand_id
1 'polypeptide(L)'
;MISANKRLSQRSPERLGIGKCGARRVHYSTQSTHFVRWGELIIRRQGETMDWLTFLSSIINALAWPATLIVLLVLIRKQLPQIARSLRRLKYKDIEMEFGETAEAIANEVKAIVPATQSESNIAGQEKSVVKARLEAIADLAPRAAILESWLQVEAAAADVIRQNNLGVSTPYPGPMRLRDSLLKGGVLDKRKIAIFEQLRTLRNEAVHVPEAEFTKAAVSNYIESAIAIASYLEGRVLASN
;
A
#
# COMPACT_ATOMS: atom_id res chain seq x y z
N MET A 1 38.76 53.81 19.90
CA MET A 1 38.08 55.09 20.18
C MET A 1 36.73 55.11 19.46
N ILE A 2 35.65 55.17 20.27
CA ILE A 2 34.35 55.84 20.04
C ILE A 2 33.46 55.25 18.91
N SER A 3 32.53 54.33 19.23
CA SER A 3 31.12 54.55 19.67
C SER A 3 30.14 54.43 18.48
N ALA A 4 29.40 53.34 18.30
CA ALA A 4 28.07 53.11 18.88
C ALA A 4 27.15 54.34 18.88
N ASN A 5 26.08 54.33 18.06
CA ASN A 5 24.76 54.62 18.61
C ASN A 5 23.59 54.04 17.79
N LYS A 6 22.77 53.29 18.53
CA LYS A 6 21.42 52.82 18.23
C LYS A 6 20.50 54.02 17.95
N ARG A 7 19.56 53.88 17.01
CA ARG A 7 18.32 54.66 17.04
C ARG A 7 17.12 53.75 16.82
N LEU A 8 16.29 53.73 17.86
CA LEU A 8 15.00 53.07 17.96
C LEU A 8 13.99 53.77 17.04
N SER A 9 13.10 53.00 16.43
CA SER A 9 11.77 53.51 16.05
C SER A 9 10.73 52.45 16.37
N GLN A 10 10.01 52.73 17.45
CA GLN A 10 8.78 52.07 17.86
C GLN A 10 7.63 52.45 16.94
N ARG A 11 6.68 51.52 16.75
CA ARG A 11 5.22 51.64 16.47
C ARG A 11 4.82 50.32 15.80
N SER A 12 3.75 49.61 16.13
CA SER A 12 2.68 49.66 17.13
C SER A 12 1.92 48.33 16.89
N PRO A 13 1.52 47.55 17.90
CA PRO A 13 0.58 46.45 17.68
C PRO A 13 -0.85 46.99 17.78
N GLU A 14 -1.56 47.07 16.65
CA GLU A 14 -2.99 47.32 16.67
C GLU A 14 -3.74 46.12 17.26
N ARG A 15 -4.50 46.43 18.31
CA ARG A 15 -5.58 45.62 18.87
C ARG A 15 -6.72 45.57 17.87
N LEU A 16 -7.34 44.42 17.67
CA LEU A 16 -8.77 44.21 17.41
C LEU A 16 -8.93 42.69 17.17
N GLY A 17 -9.90 41.96 17.69
CA GLY A 17 -10.99 42.27 18.59
C GLY A 17 -11.41 40.96 19.25
N ILE A 18 -11.76 41.09 20.53
CA ILE A 18 -12.29 40.01 21.35
C ILE A 18 -13.73 39.78 20.89
N GLY A 19 -13.90 38.88 19.93
CA GLY A 19 -15.20 38.40 19.49
C GLY A 19 -15.74 37.34 20.44
N LYS A 20 -16.34 37.78 21.56
CA LYS A 20 -17.29 36.95 22.31
C LYS A 20 -18.45 36.62 21.38
N CYS A 21 -18.54 35.38 20.91
CA CYS A 21 -19.75 34.87 20.25
C CYS A 21 -20.27 33.67 21.03
N GLY A 22 -21.57 33.74 21.31
CA GLY A 22 -22.24 33.04 22.40
C GLY A 22 -22.04 31.53 22.41
N ALA A 23 -21.70 31.04 23.61
CA ALA A 23 -22.01 29.68 24.04
C ALA A 23 -23.53 29.47 23.96
N ARG A 24 -24.01 29.04 22.79
CA ARG A 24 -25.37 28.59 22.59
C ARG A 24 -25.49 27.26 23.31
N ARG A 25 -26.12 27.30 24.48
CA ARG A 25 -26.52 26.17 25.30
C ARG A 25 -27.38 25.23 24.45
N VAL A 26 -26.75 24.23 23.83
CA VAL A 26 -27.46 23.12 23.21
C VAL A 26 -28.05 22.32 24.34
N HIS A 27 -29.38 22.37 24.44
CA HIS A 27 -30.15 21.44 25.24
C HIS A 27 -29.84 20.03 24.73
N TYR A 28 -29.00 19.30 25.47
CA TYR A 28 -28.99 17.85 25.37
C TYR A 28 -30.33 17.39 25.93
N SER A 29 -31.30 17.12 25.05
CA SER A 29 -32.40 16.24 25.40
C SER A 29 -31.76 14.91 25.73
N THR A 30 -31.73 14.60 27.02
CA THR A 30 -31.45 13.28 27.56
C THR A 30 -32.49 12.35 26.96
N GLN A 31 -32.21 11.81 25.78
CA GLN A 31 -32.98 10.72 25.20
C GLN A 31 -32.59 9.48 25.98
N SER A 32 -33.26 9.37 27.13
CA SER A 32 -33.88 8.15 27.62
C SER A 32 -33.18 6.91 27.10
N THR A 33 -32.20 6.46 27.87
CA THR A 33 -31.74 5.08 27.95
C THR A 33 -32.92 4.12 27.99
N HIS A 34 -33.43 3.75 26.82
CA HIS A 34 -34.34 2.61 26.61
C HIS A 34 -33.58 1.53 25.85
N PHE A 35 -32.48 1.03 26.42
CA PHE A 35 -31.83 -0.15 25.86
C PHE A 35 -31.18 -1.10 26.90
N VAL A 36 -31.34 -0.85 28.20
CA VAL A 36 -30.88 -1.80 29.23
C VAL A 36 -31.88 -1.83 30.37
N ARG A 37 -33.11 -2.30 30.12
CA ARG A 37 -34.08 -2.52 31.21
C ARG A 37 -35.22 -3.47 30.86
N TRP A 38 -34.88 -4.67 30.36
CA TRP A 38 -35.80 -5.81 30.32
C TRP A 38 -35.12 -7.05 30.90
N GLY A 39 -34.66 -6.95 32.15
CA GLY A 39 -34.00 -8.08 32.84
C GLY A 39 -34.06 -8.05 34.37
N GLU A 40 -34.68 -7.05 34.99
CA GLU A 40 -34.83 -6.98 36.44
C GLU A 40 -36.29 -6.71 36.79
N LEU A 41 -37.09 -7.77 36.80
CA LEU A 41 -38.35 -7.79 37.52
C LEU A 41 -38.27 -8.89 38.58
N ILE A 42 -38.03 -8.36 39.78
CA ILE A 42 -38.05 -8.93 41.11
C ILE A 42 -39.06 -10.09 41.23
N ILE A 43 -38.49 -11.26 41.54
CA ILE A 43 -39.15 -12.49 41.95
C ILE A 43 -39.90 -12.21 43.27
N ARG A 44 -41.24 -12.31 43.23
CA ARG A 44 -42.07 -12.47 44.44
C ARG A 44 -41.68 -13.78 45.11
N ARG A 45 -41.23 -13.70 46.37
CA ARG A 45 -41.03 -14.86 47.25
C ARG A 45 -42.37 -15.56 47.46
N GLN A 46 -42.51 -16.77 46.91
CA GLN A 46 -43.46 -17.79 47.35
C GLN A 46 -42.61 -18.98 47.81
N GLY A 47 -42.76 -19.34 49.08
CA GLY A 47 -42.19 -20.59 49.58
C GLY A 47 -43.16 -21.71 49.27
N GLU A 48 -42.89 -22.47 48.22
CA GLU A 48 -43.32 -23.86 48.07
C GLU A 48 -42.17 -24.59 47.38
N THR A 49 -41.97 -25.86 47.74
CA THR A 49 -40.89 -26.77 47.32
C THR A 49 -40.33 -26.46 45.95
N MET A 50 -39.01 -26.36 45.79
CA MET A 50 -38.38 -26.25 44.46
C MET A 50 -38.87 -27.41 43.61
N ASP A 51 -39.87 -27.13 42.80
CA ASP A 51 -40.55 -28.11 41.99
C ASP A 51 -39.52 -28.56 40.97
N TRP A 52 -39.15 -29.83 40.99
CA TRP A 52 -38.03 -30.40 40.22
C TRP A 52 -38.03 -29.96 38.74
N LEU A 53 -39.22 -29.68 38.22
CA LEU A 53 -39.48 -29.10 36.90
C LEU A 53 -38.87 -27.70 36.69
N THR A 54 -38.90 -26.83 37.70
CA THR A 54 -38.34 -25.48 37.66
C THR A 54 -36.81 -25.50 37.58
N PHE A 55 -36.16 -26.39 38.34
CA PHE A 55 -34.71 -26.62 38.25
C PHE A 55 -34.31 -27.10 36.85
N LEU A 56 -35.02 -28.09 36.31
CA LEU A 56 -34.78 -28.60 34.96
C LEU A 56 -34.97 -27.51 33.88
N SER A 57 -36.00 -26.67 34.02
CA SER A 57 -36.24 -25.56 33.08
C SER A 57 -35.11 -24.52 33.09
N SER A 58 -34.54 -24.23 34.27
CA SER A 58 -33.45 -23.27 34.42
C SER A 58 -32.15 -23.79 33.78
N ILE A 59 -31.88 -25.09 33.90
CA ILE A 59 -30.73 -25.76 33.25
C ILE A 59 -30.90 -25.75 31.74
N ILE A 60 -32.08 -26.12 31.23
CA ILE A 60 -32.34 -26.13 29.79
C ILE A 60 -32.20 -24.72 29.21
N ASN A 61 -32.74 -23.69 29.87
CA ASN A 61 -32.61 -22.31 29.40
C ASN A 61 -31.15 -21.82 29.40
N ALA A 62 -30.36 -22.19 30.40
CA ALA A 62 -28.94 -21.85 30.45
C ALA A 62 -28.10 -22.61 29.40
N LEU A 63 -28.45 -23.86 29.10
CA LEU A 63 -27.76 -24.70 28.12
C LEU A 63 -28.26 -24.50 26.69
N ALA A 64 -29.48 -24.00 26.48
CA ALA A 64 -30.09 -23.84 25.17
C ALA A 64 -29.26 -22.93 24.26
N TRP A 65 -28.74 -21.82 24.78
CA TRP A 65 -27.93 -20.88 24.00
C TRP A 65 -26.52 -21.42 23.64
N PRO A 66 -25.74 -21.97 24.59
CA PRO A 66 -24.50 -22.66 24.25
C PRO A 66 -24.71 -23.85 23.29
N ALA A 67 -25.73 -24.66 23.53
CA ALA A 67 -26.02 -25.83 22.69
C ALA A 67 -26.43 -25.42 21.28
N THR A 68 -27.27 -24.40 21.11
CA THR A 68 -27.62 -23.88 19.77
C THR A 68 -26.41 -23.31 19.04
N LEU A 69 -25.53 -22.56 19.72
CA LEU A 69 -24.29 -22.07 19.11
C LEU A 69 -23.37 -23.22 18.65
N ILE A 70 -23.21 -24.25 19.47
CA ILE A 70 -22.42 -25.44 19.13
C ILE A 70 -23.05 -26.19 17.95
N VAL A 71 -24.37 -26.43 17.98
CA VAL A 71 -25.08 -27.11 16.89
C VAL A 71 -24.95 -26.31 15.59
N LEU A 72 -25.12 -24.99 15.64
CA LEU A 72 -24.93 -24.10 14.50
C LEU A 72 -23.50 -24.18 13.96
N LEU A 73 -22.49 -24.15 14.82
CA LEU A 73 -21.09 -24.29 14.44
C LEU A 73 -20.82 -25.68 13.82
N VAL A 74 -21.39 -26.75 14.37
CA VAL A 74 -21.23 -28.12 13.85
C VAL A 74 -21.92 -28.32 12.50
N LEU A 75 -23.04 -27.64 12.25
CA LEU A 75 -23.72 -27.65 10.94
C LEU A 75 -22.91 -26.85 9.90
N ILE A 76 -22.41 -25.68 10.26
CA ILE A 76 -21.72 -24.76 9.33
C ILE A 76 -20.24 -25.14 9.13
N ARG A 77 -19.60 -25.89 10.04
CA ARG A 77 -18.16 -26.24 9.93
C ARG A 77 -17.75 -26.86 8.60
N LYS A 78 -18.68 -27.56 7.93
CA LYS A 78 -18.44 -28.15 6.61
C LYS A 78 -18.45 -27.13 5.48
N GLN A 79 -19.16 -26.01 5.63
CA GLN A 79 -19.29 -24.93 4.65
C GLN A 79 -18.28 -23.79 4.86
N LEU A 80 -17.73 -23.60 6.07
CA LEU A 80 -16.71 -22.59 6.35
C LEU A 80 -15.51 -22.62 5.38
N PRO A 81 -14.94 -23.80 5.03
CA PRO A 81 -13.83 -23.84 4.07
C PRO A 81 -14.23 -23.36 2.67
N GLN A 82 -15.49 -23.57 2.25
CA GLN A 82 -15.97 -23.13 0.95
C GLN A 82 -16.10 -21.60 0.90
N ILE A 83 -16.68 -21.00 1.93
CA ILE A 83 -16.79 -19.54 2.05
C ILE A 83 -15.41 -18.89 2.13
N ALA A 84 -14.50 -19.46 2.93
CA ALA A 84 -13.13 -18.97 3.03
C ALA A 84 -12.40 -19.03 1.68
N ARG A 85 -12.59 -20.09 0.87
CA ARG A 85 -12.04 -20.17 -0.49
C ARG A 85 -12.63 -19.11 -1.41
N SER A 86 -13.93 -18.87 -1.38
CA SER A 86 -14.58 -17.84 -2.20
C SER A 86 -14.10 -16.43 -1.83
N LEU A 87 -13.99 -16.12 -0.54
CA LEU A 87 -13.43 -14.84 -0.07
C LEU A 87 -11.97 -14.66 -0.47
N ARG A 88 -11.16 -15.72 -0.40
CA ARG A 88 -9.76 -15.69 -0.89
C ARG A 88 -9.71 -15.41 -2.38
N ARG A 89 -10.53 -16.09 -3.20
CA ARG A 89 -10.59 -15.86 -4.66
C ARG A 89 -10.98 -14.43 -5.00
N LEU A 90 -11.96 -13.86 -4.30
CA LEU A 90 -12.34 -12.46 -4.49
C LEU A 90 -11.17 -11.53 -4.15
N LYS A 91 -10.54 -11.71 -2.98
CA LYS A 91 -9.37 -10.91 -2.60
C LYS A 91 -8.22 -10.99 -3.60
N TYR A 92 -7.91 -12.18 -4.12
CA TYR A 92 -6.84 -12.33 -5.10
C TYR A 92 -7.20 -11.69 -6.44
N LYS A 93 -8.48 -11.71 -6.82
CA LYS A 93 -8.97 -11.01 -8.02
C LYS A 93 -8.93 -9.48 -7.85
N ASP A 94 -9.22 -8.99 -6.65
CA ASP A 94 -9.08 -7.56 -6.34
C ASP A 94 -7.60 -7.11 -6.45
N ILE A 95 -6.67 -7.94 -5.95
CA ILE A 95 -5.22 -7.70 -6.08
C ILE A 95 -4.77 -7.73 -7.55
N GLU A 96 -5.26 -8.68 -8.36
CA GLU A 96 -5.00 -8.74 -9.79
C GLU A 96 -5.43 -7.43 -10.50
N MET A 97 -6.60 -6.92 -10.13
CA MET A 97 -7.15 -5.67 -10.69
C MET A 97 -6.34 -4.45 -10.25
N GLU A 98 -6.04 -4.32 -8.95
CA GLU A 98 -5.26 -3.23 -8.38
C GLU A 98 -3.84 -3.18 -8.97
N PHE A 99 -3.21 -4.35 -9.13
CA PHE A 99 -1.92 -4.46 -9.80
C PHE A 99 -2.02 -4.01 -11.26
N GLY A 100 -3.07 -4.45 -11.97
CA GLY A 100 -3.29 -4.09 -13.37
C GLY A 100 -3.47 -2.60 -13.58
N GLU A 101 -4.33 -1.97 -12.77
CA GLU A 101 -4.58 -0.52 -12.81
C GLU A 101 -3.31 0.27 -12.51
N THR A 102 -2.56 -0.14 -11.48
CA THR A 102 -1.32 0.53 -11.10
C THR A 102 -0.24 0.35 -12.18
N ALA A 103 -0.07 -0.85 -12.74
CA ALA A 103 0.88 -1.10 -13.82
C ALA A 103 0.56 -0.30 -15.09
N GLU A 104 -0.73 -0.18 -15.43
CA GLU A 104 -1.18 0.64 -16.56
C GLU A 104 -0.95 2.14 -16.31
N ALA A 105 -1.27 2.63 -15.12
CA ALA A 105 -1.03 4.02 -14.74
C ALA A 105 0.46 4.37 -14.83
N ILE A 106 1.33 3.50 -14.31
CA ILE A 106 2.79 3.65 -14.43
C ILE A 106 3.20 3.69 -15.90
N ALA A 107 2.73 2.75 -16.73
CA ALA A 107 3.09 2.68 -18.14
C ALA A 107 2.70 3.96 -18.90
N ASN A 108 1.53 4.51 -18.60
CA ASN A 108 1.07 5.78 -19.17
C ASN A 108 1.93 6.96 -18.69
N GLU A 109 2.29 7.01 -17.41
CA GLU A 109 3.16 8.07 -16.89
C GLU A 109 4.58 7.98 -17.48
N VAL A 110 5.15 6.78 -17.58
CA VAL A 110 6.46 6.53 -18.21
C VAL A 110 6.48 7.07 -19.64
N LYS A 111 5.47 6.76 -20.45
CA LYS A 111 5.35 7.24 -21.84
C LYS A 111 5.33 8.77 -21.92
N ALA A 112 4.79 9.46 -20.91
CA ALA A 112 4.75 10.91 -20.86
C ALA A 112 6.08 11.55 -20.42
N ILE A 113 6.93 10.85 -19.68
CA ILE A 113 8.10 11.45 -19.00
C ILE A 113 9.46 10.96 -19.51
N VAL A 114 9.48 9.81 -20.18
CA VAL A 114 10.68 9.24 -20.81
C VAL A 114 10.58 9.50 -22.32
N PRO A 115 11.41 10.39 -22.88
CA PRO A 115 11.36 10.71 -24.31
C PRO A 115 11.74 9.49 -25.17
N ALA A 116 11.01 9.29 -26.28
CA ALA A 116 11.20 8.16 -27.19
C ALA A 116 12.65 8.01 -27.70
N THR A 117 13.34 9.13 -27.94
CA THR A 117 14.73 9.19 -28.44
C THR A 117 15.76 8.60 -27.47
N GLN A 118 15.45 8.52 -26.16
CA GLN A 118 16.31 7.89 -25.15
C GLN A 118 15.86 6.45 -24.84
N SER A 119 14.79 5.99 -25.49
CA SER A 119 14.16 4.69 -25.26
C SER A 119 14.68 3.60 -26.21
N GLU A 120 15.61 3.91 -27.11
CA GLU A 120 16.28 2.96 -28.02
C GLU A 120 17.66 2.51 -27.51
N SER A 121 18.04 2.90 -26.30
CA SER A 121 19.33 2.49 -25.73
C SER A 121 19.36 0.99 -25.44
N ASN A 122 20.58 0.45 -25.45
CA ASN A 122 20.84 -0.87 -24.91
C ASN A 122 20.50 -0.91 -23.41
N ILE A 123 20.26 -2.14 -22.92
CA ILE A 123 20.19 -2.49 -21.50
C ILE A 123 21.26 -3.55 -21.27
N ALA A 124 22.20 -3.31 -20.36
CA ALA A 124 23.33 -4.18 -20.06
C ALA A 124 24.11 -4.61 -21.32
N GLY A 125 24.21 -3.71 -22.32
CA GLY A 125 24.89 -3.99 -23.59
C GLY A 125 24.10 -4.85 -24.58
N GLN A 126 22.84 -5.19 -24.28
CA GLN A 126 21.92 -5.88 -25.18
C GLN A 126 20.85 -4.94 -25.72
N GLU A 127 20.33 -5.21 -26.91
CA GLU A 127 19.20 -4.42 -27.43
C GLU A 127 17.97 -4.55 -26.52
N LYS A 128 17.30 -3.42 -26.29
CA LYS A 128 16.08 -3.34 -25.48
C LYS A 128 14.99 -4.32 -25.94
N SER A 129 14.85 -4.49 -27.25
CA SER A 129 13.89 -5.41 -27.88
C SER A 129 14.13 -6.86 -27.46
N VAL A 130 15.39 -7.28 -27.40
CA VAL A 130 15.82 -8.62 -27.01
C VAL A 130 15.57 -8.85 -25.52
N VAL A 131 15.92 -7.88 -24.68
CA VAL A 131 15.67 -7.96 -23.22
C VAL A 131 14.16 -8.03 -22.95
N LYS A 132 13.35 -7.21 -23.64
CA LYS A 132 11.89 -7.25 -23.55
C LYS A 132 11.34 -8.62 -23.95
N ALA A 133 11.73 -9.14 -25.12
CA ALA A 133 11.27 -10.43 -25.60
C ALA A 133 11.60 -11.58 -24.62
N ARG A 134 12.81 -11.55 -24.02
CA ARG A 134 13.20 -12.51 -22.97
C ARG A 134 12.28 -12.43 -21.75
N LEU A 135 12.00 -11.22 -21.26
CA LEU A 135 11.16 -11.00 -20.09
C LEU A 135 9.69 -11.39 -20.36
N GLU A 136 9.18 -11.12 -21.56
CA GLU A 136 7.84 -11.55 -21.98
C GLU A 136 7.73 -13.08 -22.08
N ALA A 137 8.77 -13.76 -22.58
CA ALA A 137 8.83 -15.22 -22.58
C ALA A 137 8.86 -15.80 -21.15
N ILE A 138 9.53 -15.14 -20.21
CA ILE A 138 9.46 -15.50 -18.78
C ILE A 138 8.05 -15.24 -18.24
N ALA A 139 7.40 -14.14 -18.63
CA ALA A 139 6.06 -13.78 -18.16
C ALA A 139 5.00 -14.81 -18.55
N ASP A 140 5.14 -15.45 -19.71
CA ASP A 140 4.22 -16.50 -20.18
C ASP A 140 4.25 -17.76 -19.28
N LEU A 141 5.37 -18.02 -18.60
CA LEU A 141 5.53 -19.19 -17.72
C LEU A 141 5.45 -18.82 -16.23
N ALA A 142 6.02 -17.68 -15.87
CA ALA A 142 6.20 -17.23 -14.49
C ALA A 142 6.10 -15.70 -14.40
N PRO A 143 4.87 -15.13 -14.39
CA PRO A 143 4.62 -13.69 -14.31
C PRO A 143 5.39 -12.97 -13.19
N ARG A 144 5.41 -13.56 -12.00
CA ARG A 144 6.14 -13.03 -10.84
C ARG A 144 7.65 -12.96 -11.06
N ALA A 145 8.21 -14.00 -11.68
CA ALA A 145 9.62 -14.03 -12.00
C ALA A 145 9.97 -12.93 -13.03
N ALA A 146 9.10 -12.72 -14.03
CA ALA A 146 9.29 -11.64 -14.99
C ALA A 146 9.25 -10.25 -14.34
N ILE A 147 8.33 -10.00 -13.40
CA ILE A 147 8.27 -8.75 -12.62
C ILE A 147 9.59 -8.53 -11.85
N LEU A 148 10.07 -9.57 -11.16
CA LEU A 148 11.34 -9.53 -10.42
C LEU A 148 12.54 -9.27 -11.34
N GLU A 149 12.67 -10.04 -12.41
CA GLU A 149 13.75 -9.92 -13.40
C GLU A 149 13.76 -8.55 -14.08
N SER A 150 12.59 -7.97 -14.34
CA SER A 150 12.48 -6.62 -14.91
C SER A 150 12.94 -5.55 -13.91
N TRP A 151 12.59 -5.69 -12.63
CA TRP A 151 13.08 -4.80 -11.57
C TRP A 151 14.60 -4.86 -11.42
N LEU A 152 15.19 -6.05 -11.54
CA LEU A 152 16.64 -6.22 -11.48
C LEU A 152 17.38 -5.43 -12.57
N GLN A 153 16.79 -5.26 -13.77
CA GLN A 153 17.35 -4.39 -14.81
C GLN A 153 17.41 -2.92 -14.34
N VAL A 154 16.36 -2.45 -13.67
CA VAL A 154 16.30 -1.08 -13.12
C VAL A 154 17.34 -0.91 -12.01
N GLU A 155 17.48 -1.88 -11.11
CA GLU A 155 18.47 -1.83 -10.02
C GLU A 155 19.90 -1.84 -10.54
N ALA A 156 20.20 -2.70 -11.52
CA ALA A 156 21.52 -2.77 -12.14
C ALA A 156 21.87 -1.43 -12.80
N ALA A 157 20.99 -0.89 -13.64
CA ALA A 157 21.19 0.39 -14.30
C ALA A 157 21.34 1.54 -13.29
N ALA A 158 20.54 1.55 -12.22
CA ALA A 158 20.63 2.54 -11.15
C ALA A 158 21.99 2.48 -10.43
N ALA A 159 22.42 1.28 -10.04
CA ALA A 159 23.69 1.07 -9.36
C ALA A 159 24.88 1.50 -10.23
N ASP A 160 24.82 1.22 -11.54
CA ASP A 160 25.85 1.59 -12.50
C ASP A 160 25.97 3.11 -12.66
N VAL A 161 24.85 3.81 -12.85
CA VAL A 161 24.83 5.29 -12.93
C VAL A 161 25.41 5.91 -11.67
N ILE A 162 25.03 5.41 -10.50
CA ILE A 162 25.51 5.92 -9.22
C ILE A 162 27.03 5.71 -9.08
N ARG A 163 27.52 4.52 -9.45
CA ARG A 163 28.94 4.18 -9.39
C ARG A 163 29.77 5.08 -10.31
N GLN A 164 29.31 5.33 -11.53
CA GLN A 164 30.06 6.13 -12.51
C GLN A 164 30.05 7.63 -12.20
N ASN A 165 28.95 8.15 -11.67
CA ASN A 165 28.83 9.57 -11.31
C ASN A 165 29.35 9.87 -9.89
N ASN A 166 30.00 8.90 -9.22
CA ASN A 166 30.52 9.00 -7.86
C ASN A 166 29.49 9.54 -6.84
N LEU A 167 28.21 9.14 -6.96
CA LEU A 167 27.09 9.71 -6.18
C LEU A 167 27.01 9.19 -4.73
N GLY A 168 28.13 8.73 -4.15
CA GLY A 168 28.28 8.57 -2.71
C GLY A 168 27.60 7.34 -2.09
N VAL A 169 27.69 6.18 -2.73
CA VAL A 169 27.28 4.92 -2.10
C VAL A 169 28.52 4.16 -1.60
N SER A 170 28.64 4.00 -0.29
CA SER A 170 29.75 3.25 0.34
C SER A 170 29.70 1.73 0.14
N THR A 171 28.57 1.19 -0.36
CA THR A 171 28.35 -0.25 -0.54
C THR A 171 28.21 -0.61 -2.01
N PRO A 172 28.84 -1.69 -2.51
CA PRO A 172 28.72 -2.11 -3.91
C PRO A 172 27.28 -2.39 -4.37
N TYR A 173 26.41 -2.81 -3.44
CA TYR A 173 25.00 -3.13 -3.70
C TYR A 173 24.09 -2.41 -2.69
N PRO A 174 23.78 -1.12 -2.91
CA PRO A 174 22.83 -0.41 -2.07
C PRO A 174 21.43 -0.98 -2.21
N GLY A 175 20.69 -1.08 -1.10
CA GLY A 175 19.28 -1.42 -1.16
C GLY A 175 18.44 -0.37 -1.92
N PRO A 176 17.22 -0.72 -2.36
CA PRO A 176 16.38 0.11 -3.23
C PRO A 176 16.18 1.56 -2.75
N MET A 177 16.03 1.75 -1.43
CA MET A 177 15.83 3.07 -0.82
C MET A 177 17.06 3.96 -0.97
N ARG A 178 18.26 3.38 -0.84
CA ARG A 178 19.53 4.09 -1.03
C ARG A 178 19.77 4.41 -2.49
N LEU A 179 19.38 3.53 -3.41
CA LEU A 179 19.39 3.81 -4.85
C LEU A 179 18.53 5.04 -5.14
N ARG A 180 17.27 5.05 -4.69
CA ARG A 180 16.35 6.19 -4.86
C ARG A 180 16.99 7.50 -4.38
N ASP A 181 17.46 7.53 -3.13
CA ASP A 181 18.00 8.74 -2.53
C ASP A 181 19.23 9.27 -3.28
N SER A 182 20.09 8.38 -3.76
CA SER A 182 21.29 8.74 -4.51
C SER A 182 20.94 9.27 -5.90
N LEU A 183 19.98 8.65 -6.59
CA LEU A 183 19.50 9.09 -7.91
C LEU A 183 18.83 10.47 -7.85
N LEU A 184 18.05 10.74 -6.80
CA LEU A 184 17.41 12.04 -6.60
C LEU A 184 18.43 13.12 -6.25
N LYS A 185 19.33 12.85 -5.30
CA LYS A 185 20.37 13.81 -4.89
C LYS A 185 21.35 14.13 -6.00
N GLY A 186 21.70 13.13 -6.81
CA GLY A 186 22.55 13.29 -7.98
C GLY A 186 21.86 13.96 -9.17
N GLY A 187 20.55 14.26 -9.09
CA GLY A 187 19.80 14.89 -10.18
C GLY A 187 19.66 14.01 -11.43
N VAL A 188 19.96 12.72 -11.32
CA VAL A 188 19.82 11.75 -12.42
C VAL A 188 18.35 11.58 -12.77
N LEU A 189 17.51 11.42 -11.74
CA LEU A 189 16.06 11.34 -11.83
C LEU A 189 15.45 12.58 -11.19
N ASP A 190 14.53 13.24 -11.89
CA ASP A 190 13.69 14.30 -11.32
C ASP A 190 12.62 13.72 -10.38
N LYS A 191 11.88 14.60 -9.70
CA LYS A 191 10.85 14.21 -8.73
C LYS A 191 9.79 13.29 -9.33
N ARG A 192 9.44 13.45 -10.61
CA ARG A 192 8.41 12.66 -11.28
C ARG A 192 8.93 11.27 -11.62
N LYS A 193 10.15 11.17 -12.15
CA LYS A 193 10.82 9.89 -12.43
C LYS A 193 11.08 9.09 -11.15
N ILE A 194 11.42 9.77 -10.06
CA ILE A 194 11.57 9.14 -8.74
C ILE A 194 10.25 8.58 -8.21
N ALA A 195 9.12 9.27 -8.44
CA ALA A 195 7.81 8.73 -8.08
C ALA A 195 7.53 7.41 -8.82
N ILE A 196 7.81 7.35 -10.13
CA ILE A 196 7.70 6.10 -10.91
C ILE A 196 8.61 5.00 -10.37
N PHE A 197 9.88 5.32 -10.07
CA PHE A 197 10.81 4.34 -9.48
C PHE A 197 10.26 3.73 -8.19
N GLU A 198 9.67 4.54 -7.31
CA GLU A 198 9.05 4.08 -6.07
C GLU A 198 7.77 3.27 -6.28
N GLN A 199 6.95 3.65 -7.25
CA GLN A 199 5.75 2.89 -7.62
C GLN A 199 6.13 1.51 -8.15
N LEU A 200 7.11 1.42 -9.07
CA LEU A 200 7.63 0.14 -9.57
C LEU A 200 8.16 -0.74 -8.44
N ARG A 201 8.95 -0.17 -7.52
CA ARG A 201 9.48 -0.89 -6.35
C ARG A 201 8.37 -1.44 -5.46
N THR A 202 7.35 -0.64 -5.23
CA THR A 202 6.21 -1.01 -4.36
C THR A 202 5.39 -2.12 -5.01
N LEU A 203 5.10 -1.99 -6.31
CA LEU A 203 4.36 -2.97 -7.08
C LEU A 203 5.10 -4.32 -7.17
N ARG A 204 6.44 -4.29 -7.32
CA ARG A 204 7.28 -5.49 -7.22
C ARG A 204 7.17 -6.15 -5.85
N ASN A 205 7.17 -5.36 -4.78
CA ASN A 205 7.06 -5.92 -3.43
C ASN A 205 5.69 -6.58 -3.22
N GLU A 206 4.61 -5.94 -3.65
CA GLU A 206 3.26 -6.50 -3.59
C GLU A 206 3.16 -7.84 -4.35
N ALA A 207 3.72 -7.90 -5.57
CA ALA A 207 3.72 -9.11 -6.37
C ALA A 207 4.46 -10.29 -5.70
N VAL A 208 5.48 -10.01 -4.87
CA VAL A 208 6.25 -11.02 -4.13
C VAL A 208 5.54 -11.45 -2.84
N HIS A 209 4.82 -10.54 -2.19
CA HIS A 209 4.18 -10.80 -0.90
C HIS A 209 2.84 -11.55 -1.01
N VAL A 210 2.33 -11.78 -2.22
CA VAL A 210 1.08 -12.54 -2.46
C VAL A 210 1.33 -13.74 -3.39
N PRO A 211 1.75 -14.91 -2.84
CA PRO A 211 2.13 -16.09 -3.63
C PRO A 211 0.98 -16.75 -4.41
N GLU A 212 -0.27 -16.54 -4.00
CA GLU A 212 -1.44 -17.11 -4.66
C GLU A 212 -2.17 -16.13 -5.61
N ALA A 213 -1.73 -14.87 -5.70
CA ALA A 213 -2.29 -13.93 -6.66
C ALA A 213 -1.92 -14.36 -8.09
N GLU A 214 -2.85 -14.17 -9.01
CA GLU A 214 -2.59 -14.28 -10.45
C GLU A 214 -2.41 -12.88 -11.03
N PHE A 215 -1.69 -12.76 -12.13
CA PHE A 215 -1.42 -11.49 -12.79
C PHE A 215 -1.75 -11.64 -14.27
N THR A 216 -2.50 -10.69 -14.82
CA THR A 216 -2.80 -10.70 -16.25
C THR A 216 -1.54 -10.48 -17.07
N LYS A 217 -1.47 -11.11 -18.25
CA LYS A 217 -0.37 -10.90 -19.21
C LYS A 217 -0.19 -9.42 -19.56
N ALA A 218 -1.30 -8.70 -19.73
CA ALA A 218 -1.29 -7.28 -20.04
C ALA A 218 -0.65 -6.44 -18.91
N ALA A 219 -1.04 -6.68 -17.66
CA ALA A 219 -0.47 -5.96 -16.52
C ALA A 219 1.04 -6.21 -16.37
N VAL A 220 1.45 -7.47 -16.53
CA VAL A 220 2.87 -7.85 -16.45
C VAL A 220 3.66 -7.21 -17.60
N SER A 221 3.11 -7.19 -18.82
CA SER A 221 3.72 -6.52 -19.96
C SER A 221 3.86 -5.01 -19.73
N ASN A 222 2.83 -4.33 -19.22
CA ASN A 222 2.90 -2.91 -18.84
C ASN A 222 4.01 -2.63 -17.81
N TYR A 223 4.15 -3.52 -16.82
CA TYR A 223 5.24 -3.43 -15.84
C TYR A 223 6.62 -3.63 -16.48
N ILE A 224 6.78 -4.66 -17.32
CA ILE A 224 8.02 -4.94 -18.07
C ILE A 224 8.41 -3.72 -18.90
N GLU A 225 7.48 -3.17 -19.69
CA GLU A 225 7.73 -1.99 -20.53
C GLU A 225 8.18 -0.79 -19.71
N SER A 226 7.53 -0.54 -18.58
CA SER A 226 7.84 0.56 -17.68
C SER A 226 9.22 0.42 -17.05
N ALA A 227 9.54 -0.77 -16.54
CA ALA A 227 10.84 -1.07 -15.93
C ALA A 227 11.97 -0.95 -16.95
N ILE A 228 11.81 -1.53 -18.14
CA ILE A 228 12.77 -1.44 -19.23
C ILE A 228 12.98 0.02 -19.65
N ALA A 229 11.92 0.82 -19.78
CA ALA A 229 12.05 2.22 -20.16
C ALA A 229 12.84 3.05 -19.13
N ILE A 230 12.64 2.81 -17.83
CA ILE A 230 13.41 3.46 -16.77
C ILE A 230 14.86 2.95 -16.75
N ALA A 231 15.11 1.65 -16.94
CA ALA A 231 16.45 1.09 -17.03
C ALA A 231 17.24 1.67 -18.22
N SER A 232 16.63 1.68 -19.41
CA SER A 232 17.21 2.32 -20.61
C SER A 232 17.51 3.80 -20.38
N TYR A 233 16.60 4.55 -19.74
CA TYR A 233 16.83 5.95 -19.40
C TYR A 233 18.07 6.14 -18.51
N LEU A 234 18.22 5.30 -17.49
CA LEU A 234 19.36 5.32 -16.57
C LEU A 234 20.67 5.00 -17.33
N GLU A 235 20.70 3.97 -18.16
CA GLU A 235 21.88 3.65 -18.98
C GLU A 235 22.21 4.74 -20.01
N GLY A 236 21.21 5.42 -20.57
CA GLY A 236 21.43 6.59 -21.42
C GLY A 236 22.18 7.71 -20.69
N ARG A 237 22.03 7.84 -19.36
CA ARG A 237 22.78 8.81 -18.53
C ARG A 237 24.22 8.40 -18.28
N VAL A 238 24.51 7.10 -18.22
CA VAL A 238 25.87 6.55 -18.18
C VAL A 238 26.66 6.97 -19.43
N LEU A 239 26.06 6.80 -20.61
CA LEU A 239 26.73 7.06 -21.88
C LEU A 239 26.97 8.55 -22.14
N ALA A 240 26.14 9.43 -21.59
CA ALA A 240 26.30 10.88 -21.74
C ALA A 240 27.38 11.49 -20.82
N SER A 241 27.87 10.76 -19.82
CA SER A 241 28.90 11.21 -18.87
C SER A 241 30.33 10.80 -19.23
N ASN A 242 30.50 9.91 -20.22
CA ASN A 242 31.80 9.52 -20.79
C ASN A 242 32.10 10.31 -22.07
#